data_AF-A0A975GNX8-F1
#
_entry.id   AF-A0A975GNX8-F1
#
_cell.length_a   1.000
_cell.length_b   1.000
_cell.length_c   1.000
_cell.angle_alpha   90.00
_cell.angle_beta   90.00
_cell.angle_gamma   90.00
#
_symmetry.space_group_name_H-M   'P 1'
#
loop_
_entity.id
_entity.type
_entity.pdbx_description
1 polymer ?
#
loop_
_entity_poly.entity_id
_entity_poly.type
_entity_poly.pdbx_seq_one_letter_code
_entity_poly.pdbx_strand_id
1 'polypeptide(L)'
;MISERIQELLQILWEEAQTHEGLQTFVEKYGDELDEDFLTGILAVIAKANEDGNEDVARFFNQMGEFMLTLVMPSDVVRRSAAKTDEARYLIRILLEKVNSPKDLDHFAAEYMNECDEAFFAVLEHVIAEEKNKGNEGNAKFLEQVGQTLQQVRGQAEQASVHELEEGGVK
;
A
#
# COMPACT_ATOMS: atom_id res chain seq x y z
N MET A 1 14.20 15.11 17.49
CA MET A 1 13.49 16.40 17.34
C MET A 1 12.24 16.11 16.54
N ILE A 2 11.07 16.55 17.02
CA ILE A 2 9.81 16.38 16.30
C ILE A 2 9.78 17.38 15.14
N SER A 3 9.43 16.94 13.93
CA SER A 3 9.35 17.82 12.76
C SER A 3 8.25 18.88 12.93
N GLU A 4 8.37 20.03 12.26
CA GLU A 4 7.35 21.10 12.29
C GLU A 4 5.98 20.57 11.84
N ARG A 5 5.97 19.67 10.85
CA ARG A 5 4.74 19.06 10.36
C ARG A 5 4.06 18.16 11.41
N ILE A 6 4.83 17.35 12.12
CA ILE A 6 4.29 16.51 13.19
C ILE A 6 3.73 17.39 14.32
N GLN A 7 4.39 18.51 14.64
CA GLN A 7 3.88 19.46 15.64
C GLN A 7 2.53 20.07 15.21
N GLU A 8 2.41 20.46 13.94
CA GLU A 8 1.16 20.97 13.38
C GLU A 8 0.04 19.92 13.45
N LEU A 9 0.32 18.68 13.05
CA LEU A 9 -0.66 17.58 13.10
C LEU A 9 -1.09 17.27 14.53
N LEU A 10 -0.16 17.30 15.50
CA LEU A 10 -0.48 17.12 16.92
C LEU A 10 -1.35 18.26 17.47
N GLN A 11 -1.13 19.49 17.00
CA GLN A 11 -1.96 20.63 17.36
C GLN A 11 -3.37 20.49 16.78
N ILE A 12 -3.50 20.13 15.51
CA ILE A 12 -4.80 19.88 14.87
C ILE A 12 -5.53 18.73 15.60
N LEU A 13 -4.83 17.65 15.95
CA LEU A 13 -5.41 16.55 16.71
C LEU A 13 -5.94 17.03 18.07
N TRP A 14 -5.18 17.87 18.77
CA TRP A 14 -5.60 18.45 20.05
C TRP A 14 -6.83 19.36 19.93
N GLU A 15 -6.88 20.20 18.90
CA GLU A 15 -7.91 21.22 18.73
C GLU A 15 -9.20 20.66 18.10
N GLU A 16 -9.08 19.74 17.14
CA GLU A 16 -10.18 19.33 16.26
C GLU A 16 -10.66 17.88 16.48
N ALA A 17 -9.84 17.01 17.08
CA ALA A 17 -10.14 15.57 17.19
C ALA A 17 -10.56 15.11 18.61
N GLN A 18 -11.17 16.00 19.40
CA GLN A 18 -11.59 15.68 20.77
C GLN A 18 -12.82 14.76 20.85
N THR A 19 -13.47 14.47 19.73
CA THR A 19 -14.62 13.55 19.63
C THR A 19 -14.30 12.41 18.67
N HIS A 20 -15.05 11.31 18.78
CA HIS A 20 -14.89 10.17 17.88
C HIS A 20 -15.06 10.54 16.39
N GLU A 21 -16.05 11.38 16.08
CA GLU A 21 -16.29 11.89 14.72
C GLU A 21 -15.17 12.83 14.25
N GLY A 22 -14.67 13.69 15.13
CA GLY A 22 -13.52 14.57 14.83
C GLY A 22 -12.25 13.78 14.57
N LEU A 23 -12.01 12.72 15.35
CA LEU A 23 -10.87 11.82 15.15
C LEU A 23 -10.98 11.03 13.85
N GLN A 24 -12.17 10.54 13.50
CA GLN A 24 -12.37 9.87 12.22
C GLN A 24 -12.09 10.82 11.05
N THR A 25 -12.61 12.04 11.11
CA THR A 25 -12.36 13.09 10.10
C THR A 25 -10.87 13.42 9.99
N PHE A 26 -10.16 13.48 11.13
CA PHE A 26 -8.72 13.71 11.16
C PHE A 26 -7.95 12.58 10.45
N VAL A 27 -8.28 11.33 10.76
CA VAL A 27 -7.64 10.15 10.14
C VAL A 27 -7.96 10.07 8.64
N GLU A 28 -9.18 10.38 8.22
CA GLU A 28 -9.55 10.42 6.80
C GLU A 28 -8.79 11.51 6.03
N LYS A 29 -8.56 12.67 6.67
CA LYS A 29 -7.91 13.82 6.03
C LYS A 29 -6.39 13.72 5.98
N TYR A 30 -5.77 13.19 7.03
CA TYR A 30 -4.32 13.18 7.18
C TYR A 30 -3.72 11.78 7.26
N GLY A 31 -4.52 10.73 7.01
CA GLY A 31 -4.12 9.33 7.18
C GLY A 31 -2.78 8.99 6.54
N ASP A 32 -2.49 9.53 5.36
CA ASP A 32 -1.23 9.33 4.63
C ASP A 32 0.01 9.83 5.39
N GLU A 33 -0.16 10.79 6.29
CA GLU A 33 0.87 11.41 7.12
C GLU A 33 0.93 10.83 8.56
N LEU A 34 0.03 9.90 8.90
CA LEU A 34 -0.02 9.27 10.24
C LEU A 34 0.90 8.04 10.31
N ASP A 35 2.18 8.23 9.99
CA ASP A 35 3.20 7.19 9.96
C ASP A 35 3.85 6.93 11.34
N GLU A 36 4.88 6.08 11.35
CA GLU A 36 5.63 5.74 12.57
C GLU A 36 6.27 6.96 13.25
N ASP A 37 6.68 7.96 12.47
CA ASP A 37 7.28 9.19 12.99
C ASP A 37 6.22 10.05 13.69
N PHE A 38 5.00 10.12 13.15
CA PHE A 38 3.87 10.77 13.81
C PHE A 38 3.52 10.09 15.14
N LEU A 39 3.44 8.75 15.17
CA LEU A 39 3.19 8.00 16.40
C LEU A 39 4.28 8.21 17.45
N THR A 40 5.54 8.26 17.01
CA THR A 40 6.68 8.61 17.87
C THR A 40 6.55 10.04 18.43
N GLY A 41 6.01 10.97 17.64
CA GLY A 41 5.67 12.32 18.08
C GLY A 41 4.65 12.35 19.22
N ILE A 42 3.60 11.52 19.14
CA ILE A 42 2.60 11.38 20.22
C ILE A 42 3.26 10.89 21.51
N LEU A 43 4.10 9.85 21.43
CA LEU A 43 4.80 9.29 22.59
C LEU A 43 5.71 10.33 23.25
N ALA A 44 6.40 11.14 22.44
CA ALA A 44 7.25 12.23 22.93
C ALA A 44 6.45 13.32 23.66
N VAL A 45 5.26 13.67 23.16
CA VAL A 45 4.35 14.61 23.84
C VAL A 45 3.84 14.04 25.16
N ILE A 46 3.46 12.77 25.20
CA ILE A 46 3.02 12.09 26.43
C ILE A 46 4.14 12.08 27.48
N ALA A 47 5.35 11.70 27.08
CA ALA A 47 6.51 11.68 27.98
C ALA A 47 6.77 13.06 28.57
N LYS A 48 6.78 14.10 27.72
CA LYS A 48 6.98 15.48 28.17
C LYS A 48 5.85 15.98 29.07
N ALA A 49 4.59 15.68 28.75
CA ALA A 49 3.45 16.05 29.57
C ALA A 49 3.51 15.41 30.96
N ASN A 50 3.96 14.16 31.06
CA ASN A 50 4.18 13.49 32.35
C ASN A 50 5.34 14.12 33.14
N GLU A 51 6.44 14.49 32.48
CA GLU A 51 7.56 15.21 33.11
C GLU A 51 7.14 16.58 33.66
N ASP A 52 6.30 17.29 32.91
CA ASP A 52 5.78 18.62 33.27
C ASP A 52 4.59 18.55 34.25
N GLY A 53 4.13 17.35 34.64
CA GLY A 53 3.00 17.13 35.55
C GLY A 53 1.62 17.46 34.94
N ASN A 54 1.52 17.54 33.61
CA ASN A 54 0.29 17.83 32.88
C ASN A 54 -0.44 16.54 32.50
N GLU A 55 -1.11 15.95 33.49
CA GLU A 55 -1.80 14.66 33.36
C GLU A 55 -2.94 14.68 32.32
N ASP A 56 -3.60 15.82 32.12
CA ASP A 56 -4.72 15.91 31.18
C ASP A 56 -4.24 15.81 29.72
N VAL A 57 -3.12 16.47 29.39
CA VAL A 57 -2.49 16.34 28.07
C VAL A 57 -1.97 14.91 27.86
N ALA A 58 -1.30 14.34 28.86
CA ALA A 58 -0.81 12.97 28.77
C ALA A 58 -1.95 11.96 28.55
N ARG A 59 -3.05 12.10 29.31
CA ARG A 59 -4.23 11.22 29.20
C ARG A 59 -4.89 11.34 27.83
N PHE A 60 -5.07 12.55 27.32
CA PHE A 60 -5.66 12.79 26.01
C PHE A 60 -4.85 12.12 24.89
N PHE A 61 -3.56 12.43 24.79
CA PHE A 61 -2.72 11.90 23.71
C PHE A 61 -2.53 10.38 23.83
N ASN A 62 -2.57 9.83 25.05
CA ASN A 62 -2.53 8.38 25.23
C ASN A 62 -3.82 7.71 24.70
N GLN A 63 -5.00 8.25 25.05
CA GLN A 63 -6.28 7.75 24.54
C GLN A 63 -6.40 7.89 23.01
N MET A 64 -6.03 9.06 22.47
CA MET A 64 -6.06 9.28 21.03
C MET A 64 -5.04 8.42 20.29
N GLY A 65 -3.85 8.21 20.86
CA GLY A 65 -2.84 7.30 20.32
C GLY A 65 -3.33 5.86 20.23
N GLU A 66 -3.95 5.33 21.28
CA GLU A 66 -4.56 4.00 21.26
C GLU A 66 -5.68 3.89 20.23
N PHE A 67 -6.54 4.91 20.14
CA PHE A 67 -7.66 4.93 19.20
C PHE A 67 -7.18 5.02 17.75
N MET A 68 -6.18 5.86 17.48
CA MET A 68 -5.54 5.92 16.17
C MET A 68 -4.83 4.62 15.82
N LEU A 69 -4.16 3.94 16.76
CA LEU A 69 -3.61 2.61 16.49
C LEU A 69 -4.71 1.62 16.05
N THR A 70 -5.91 1.68 16.64
CA THR A 70 -7.02 0.83 16.21
C THR A 70 -7.63 1.21 14.86
N LEU A 71 -7.54 2.48 14.44
CA LEU A 71 -8.07 2.95 13.15
C LEU A 71 -7.03 2.83 12.02
N VAL A 72 -5.77 3.12 12.33
CA VAL A 72 -4.64 3.16 11.40
C VAL A 72 -4.05 1.76 11.17
N MET A 73 -4.05 0.83 12.13
CA MET A 73 -3.53 -0.53 11.90
C MET A 73 -4.35 -1.37 10.89
N PRO A 74 -5.70 -1.37 10.92
CA PRO A 74 -6.49 -1.93 9.82
C PRO A 74 -6.30 -1.12 8.54
N SER A 75 -6.20 0.21 8.66
CA SER A 75 -6.04 1.14 7.53
C SER A 75 -4.71 0.97 6.81
N ASP A 76 -3.58 0.66 7.44
CA ASP A 76 -2.30 0.54 6.74
C ASP A 76 -2.21 -0.73 5.90
N VAL A 77 -2.84 -1.82 6.35
CA VAL A 77 -2.97 -3.04 5.54
C VAL A 77 -3.97 -2.81 4.42
N VAL A 78 -5.10 -2.17 4.72
CA VAL A 78 -6.14 -1.83 3.72
C VAL A 78 -5.66 -0.79 2.72
N ARG A 79 -4.86 0.20 3.12
CA ARG A 79 -4.31 1.29 2.31
C ARG A 79 -3.13 0.81 1.49
N ARG A 80 -2.24 -0.04 2.04
CA ARG A 80 -1.24 -0.75 1.22
C ARG A 80 -1.91 -1.70 0.23
N SER A 81 -2.97 -2.38 0.63
CA SER A 81 -3.76 -3.23 -0.28
C SER A 81 -4.46 -2.39 -1.37
N ALA A 82 -5.03 -1.23 -1.02
CA ALA A 82 -5.67 -0.31 -1.95
C ALA A 82 -4.64 0.31 -2.91
N ALA A 83 -3.49 0.77 -2.42
CA ALA A 83 -2.41 1.29 -3.25
C ALA A 83 -1.87 0.22 -4.22
N LYS A 84 -1.66 -1.02 -3.74
CA LYS A 84 -1.32 -2.16 -4.61
C LYS A 84 -2.40 -2.47 -5.63
N THR A 85 -3.67 -2.31 -5.25
CA THR A 85 -4.80 -2.51 -6.17
C THR A 85 -4.84 -1.42 -7.24
N ASP A 86 -4.60 -0.16 -6.88
CA ASP A 86 -4.56 0.95 -7.82
C ASP A 86 -3.35 0.87 -8.76
N GLU A 87 -2.19 0.49 -8.24
CA GLU A 87 -0.98 0.19 -9.02
C GLU A 87 -1.24 -0.96 -9.99
N ALA A 88 -1.84 -2.05 -9.53
CA ALA A 88 -2.22 -3.17 -10.40
C ALA A 88 -3.19 -2.75 -11.51
N ARG A 89 -4.20 -1.94 -11.18
CA ARG A 89 -5.15 -1.38 -12.18
C ARG A 89 -4.43 -0.50 -13.19
N TYR A 90 -3.45 0.29 -12.76
CA TYR A 90 -2.63 1.11 -13.64
C TYR A 90 -1.79 0.26 -14.61
N LEU A 91 -1.14 -0.79 -14.11
CA LEU A 91 -0.38 -1.72 -14.94
C LEU A 91 -1.26 -2.46 -15.96
N ILE A 92 -2.46 -2.88 -15.56
CA ILE A 92 -3.43 -3.51 -16.48
C ILE A 92 -3.88 -2.53 -17.57
N ARG A 93 -4.04 -1.24 -17.22
CA ARG A 93 -4.33 -0.20 -18.20
C ARG A 93 -3.19 -0.04 -19.19
N ILE A 94 -1.93 -0.07 -18.74
CA ILE A 94 -0.76 -0.07 -19.63
C ILE A 94 -0.82 -1.28 -20.58
N LEU A 95 -1.13 -2.47 -20.09
CA LEU A 95 -1.28 -3.66 -20.93
C LEU A 95 -2.31 -3.44 -22.05
N LEU A 96 -3.49 -2.91 -21.70
CA LEU A 96 -4.56 -2.67 -22.68
C LEU A 96 -4.23 -1.54 -23.68
N GLU A 97 -3.52 -0.49 -23.25
CA GLU A 97 -3.26 0.69 -24.09
C GLU A 97 -1.98 0.56 -24.92
N LYS A 98 -0.95 -0.09 -24.39
CA LYS A 98 0.42 -0.05 -24.94
C LYS A 98 0.92 -1.39 -25.46
N VAL A 99 0.40 -2.52 -24.99
CA VAL A 99 0.87 -3.83 -25.43
C VAL A 99 0.04 -4.32 -26.61
N ASN A 100 0.60 -4.18 -27.82
CA ASN A 100 -0.05 -4.58 -29.07
C ASN A 100 0.69 -5.70 -29.81
N SER A 101 1.86 -6.10 -29.31
CA SER A 101 2.69 -7.14 -29.89
C SER A 101 3.48 -7.90 -28.82
N PRO A 102 4.01 -9.10 -29.12
CA PRO A 102 4.87 -9.83 -28.19
C PRO A 102 6.08 -9.03 -27.71
N LYS A 103 6.66 -8.20 -28.58
CA LYS A 103 7.81 -7.34 -28.23
C LYS A 103 7.44 -6.28 -27.20
N ASP A 104 6.22 -5.76 -27.25
CA ASP A 104 5.74 -4.79 -26.26
C ASP A 104 5.49 -5.46 -24.91
N LEU A 105 5.07 -6.73 -24.92
CA LEU A 105 4.92 -7.53 -23.72
C LEU A 105 6.28 -7.84 -23.08
N ASP A 106 7.30 -8.17 -23.87
CA ASP A 106 8.67 -8.34 -23.37
C ASP A 106 9.20 -7.05 -22.73
N HIS A 107 8.91 -5.90 -23.34
CA HIS A 107 9.29 -4.60 -22.79
C HIS A 107 8.55 -4.29 -21.49
N PHE A 108 7.24 -4.55 -21.44
CA PHE A 108 6.44 -4.42 -20.24
C PHE A 108 6.97 -5.30 -19.10
N ALA A 109 7.27 -6.57 -19.38
CA ALA A 109 7.86 -7.46 -18.38
C ALA A 109 9.23 -6.96 -17.93
N ALA A 110 10.10 -6.52 -18.83
CA ALA A 110 11.41 -5.99 -18.43
C ALA A 110 11.29 -4.75 -17.51
N GLU A 111 10.24 -3.96 -17.64
CA GLU A 111 10.05 -2.71 -16.89
C GLU A 111 9.25 -2.89 -15.58
N TYR A 112 8.22 -3.75 -15.57
CA TYR A 112 7.21 -3.81 -14.50
C TYR A 112 7.02 -5.20 -13.86
N MET A 113 7.90 -6.17 -14.13
CA MET A 113 7.71 -7.53 -13.63
C MET A 113 7.81 -7.63 -12.10
N ASN A 114 8.57 -6.75 -11.45
CA ASN A 114 8.72 -6.76 -9.98
C ASN A 114 7.42 -6.34 -9.28
N GLU A 115 6.61 -5.54 -9.95
CA GLU A 115 5.33 -5.00 -9.51
C GLU A 115 4.17 -5.96 -9.84
N CYS A 116 4.42 -6.99 -10.65
CA CYS A 116 3.47 -8.06 -10.99
C CYS A 116 3.40 -9.13 -9.87
N ASP A 117 3.02 -8.70 -8.66
CA ASP A 117 2.87 -9.55 -7.48
C ASP A 117 1.50 -10.28 -7.42
N GLU A 118 1.20 -10.96 -6.31
CA GLU A 118 -0.09 -11.66 -6.15
C GLU A 118 -1.30 -10.72 -6.23
N ALA A 119 -1.18 -9.48 -5.77
CA ALA A 119 -2.25 -8.50 -5.84
C ALA A 119 -2.51 -8.09 -7.29
N PHE A 120 -1.46 -7.93 -8.09
CA PHE A 120 -1.60 -7.70 -9.54
C PHE A 120 -2.42 -8.79 -10.22
N PHE A 121 -2.09 -10.07 -10.00
CA PHE A 121 -2.81 -11.17 -10.65
C PHE A 121 -4.26 -11.31 -10.18
N ALA A 122 -4.54 -11.02 -8.90
CA ALA A 122 -5.91 -10.99 -8.38
C ALA A 122 -6.75 -9.88 -9.05
N VAL A 123 -6.18 -8.69 -9.24
CA VAL A 123 -6.85 -7.59 -9.94
C VAL A 123 -7.02 -7.91 -11.43
N LEU A 124 -6.03 -8.55 -12.06
CA LEU A 124 -6.11 -8.97 -13.46
C LEU A 124 -7.29 -9.92 -13.70
N GLU A 125 -7.47 -10.93 -12.85
CA GLU A 125 -8.62 -11.84 -12.90
C GLU A 125 -9.95 -11.10 -12.76
N HIS A 126 -10.01 -10.14 -11.84
CA HIS A 126 -11.21 -9.31 -11.65
C HIS A 126 -11.53 -8.48 -12.91
N VAL A 127 -10.54 -7.83 -13.51
CA VAL A 127 -10.72 -7.04 -14.73
C VAL A 127 -11.12 -7.92 -15.92
N ILE A 128 -10.55 -9.12 -16.05
CA ILE A 128 -10.97 -10.11 -17.07
C ILE A 128 -12.47 -10.42 -16.92
N ALA A 129 -12.94 -10.66 -15.69
CA ALA A 129 -14.36 -10.92 -15.43
C ALA A 129 -15.24 -9.70 -15.75
N GLU A 130 -14.80 -8.49 -15.41
CA GLU A 130 -15.50 -7.25 -15.77
C GLU A 130 -15.61 -7.07 -17.29
N GLU A 131 -14.53 -7.28 -18.05
CA GLU A 131 -14.55 -7.16 -19.51
C GLU A 131 -15.48 -8.19 -20.15
N LYS A 132 -15.51 -9.43 -19.63
CA LYS A 132 -16.51 -10.44 -20.06
C LYS A 132 -17.94 -9.97 -19.79
N ASN A 133 -18.20 -9.42 -18.60
CA ASN A 133 -19.53 -8.92 -18.23
C ASN A 133 -19.97 -7.71 -19.10
N LYS A 134 -19.01 -6.90 -19.57
CA LYS A 134 -19.26 -5.79 -20.51
C LYS A 134 -19.41 -6.27 -21.97
N GLY A 135 -19.18 -7.54 -22.27
CA GLY A 135 -19.21 -8.10 -23.62
C GLY A 135 -17.92 -7.87 -24.44
N ASN A 136 -16.85 -7.40 -23.81
CA ASN A 136 -15.55 -7.13 -24.45
C ASN A 136 -14.68 -8.40 -24.48
N GLU A 137 -15.13 -9.43 -25.19
CA GLU A 137 -14.44 -10.74 -25.21
C GLU A 137 -12.99 -10.66 -25.74
N GLY A 138 -12.70 -9.73 -26.64
CA GLY A 138 -11.36 -9.51 -27.17
C GLY A 138 -10.36 -9.07 -26.09
N ASN A 139 -10.74 -8.09 -25.28
CA ASN A 139 -9.91 -7.60 -24.17
C ASN A 139 -9.73 -8.67 -23.10
N ALA A 140 -10.81 -9.37 -22.74
CA ALA A 140 -10.74 -10.45 -21.75
C ALA A 140 -9.77 -11.56 -22.18
N LYS A 141 -9.86 -12.00 -23.44
CA LYS A 141 -8.97 -13.04 -23.98
C LYS A 141 -7.52 -12.58 -24.07
N PHE A 142 -7.29 -11.34 -24.47
CA PHE A 142 -5.96 -10.74 -24.50
C PHE A 142 -5.33 -10.73 -23.10
N LEU A 143 -6.06 -10.22 -22.09
CA LEU A 143 -5.61 -10.15 -20.70
C LEU A 143 -5.35 -11.55 -20.10
N GLU A 144 -6.17 -12.56 -20.45
CA GLU A 144 -5.92 -13.96 -20.04
C GLU A 144 -4.60 -14.49 -20.60
N GLN A 145 -4.32 -14.26 -21.89
CA GLN A 145 -3.09 -14.73 -22.54
C GLN A 145 -1.85 -14.03 -21.99
N VAL A 146 -1.94 -12.71 -21.78
CA VAL A 146 -0.88 -11.92 -21.17
C VAL A 146 -0.62 -12.37 -19.74
N GLY A 147 -1.68 -12.57 -18.94
CA GLY A 147 -1.57 -13.04 -17.56
C GLY A 147 -0.86 -14.38 -17.45
N GLN A 148 -1.21 -15.35 -18.29
CA GLN A 148 -0.54 -16.65 -18.33
C GLN A 148 0.95 -16.53 -18.69
N THR A 149 1.27 -15.66 -19.65
CA THR A 149 2.67 -15.44 -20.07
C THR A 149 3.49 -14.84 -18.94
N LEU A 150 2.98 -13.80 -18.27
CA LEU A 150 3.67 -13.16 -17.13
C LEU A 150 3.86 -14.14 -15.96
N GLN A 151 2.87 -14.99 -15.66
CA GLN A 151 3.02 -16.03 -14.63
C GLN A 151 4.12 -17.04 -14.96
N GLN A 152 4.25 -17.44 -16.23
CA GLN A 152 5.31 -18.34 -16.66
C GLN A 152 6.69 -17.70 -16.51
N VAL A 153 6.83 -16.43 -16.90
CA VAL A 153 8.09 -15.67 -16.74
C VAL A 153 8.45 -15.57 -15.26
N ARG A 154 7.47 -15.28 -14.38
CA ARG A 154 7.68 -15.24 -12.93
C ARG A 154 8.17 -16.58 -12.38
N GLY A 155 7.49 -17.67 -12.72
CA GLY A 155 7.85 -19.01 -12.25
C GLY A 155 9.23 -19.46 -12.73
N GLN A 156 9.65 -19.05 -13.93
CA GLN A 156 11.00 -19.33 -14.44
C GLN A 156 12.08 -18.51 -13.72
N ALA A 157 11.81 -17.24 -13.41
CA ALA A 157 12.74 -16.39 -12.65
C ALA A 157 12.94 -16.88 -11.21
N GLU A 158 11.87 -17.35 -10.56
CA GLU A 158 11.92 -17.94 -9.22
C GLU A 158 12.70 -19.27 -9.20
N GLN A 159 12.60 -20.10 -10.26
CA GLN A 159 13.36 -21.36 -10.37
C GLN A 159 14.84 -21.16 -10.70
N ALA A 160 15.19 -20.18 -11.55
CA ALA A 160 16.59 -19.89 -11.89
C ALA A 160 17.39 -19.41 -10.68
N SER A 161 16.76 -18.64 -9.79
CA SER A 161 17.37 -18.09 -8.56
C SER A 161 17.71 -19.16 -7.52
N VAL A 162 16.99 -20.30 -7.52
CA VAL A 162 17.23 -21.43 -6.61
C VAL A 162 18.42 -22.27 -7.07
N HIS A 163 18.69 -22.32 -8.38
CA HIS A 163 19.77 -23.16 -8.92
C HIS A 163 21.17 -22.54 -8.76
N GLU A 164 21.30 -21.21 -8.73
CA GLU A 164 22.58 -20.53 -8.48
C GLU A 164 23.06 -20.63 -7.02
N LEU A 165 22.17 -20.89 -6.07
CA LEU A 165 22.53 -21.05 -4.65
C LEU A 165 23.08 -22.45 -4.31
N GLU A 166 22.81 -23.46 -5.13
CA GLU A 166 23.34 -24.82 -4.92
C GLU A 166 24.73 -25.04 -5.53
N GLU A 167 25.14 -24.24 -6.53
CA GLU A 167 26.45 -24.38 -7.18
C GLU A 167 27.57 -23.53 -6.52
N GLY A 168 27.23 -22.57 -5.67
CA GLY A 168 28.20 -21.70 -4.96
C GLY A 168 28.78 -22.27 -3.65
N GLY A 169 28.29 -23.43 -3.20
CA GLY A 169 28.53 -23.99 -1.86
C GLY A 169 29.69 -25.00 -1.73
N VAL A 170 30.65 -25.05 -2.66
CA VAL A 170 31.85 -25.88 -2.50
C VAL A 170 33.10 -25.14 -2.99
N LYS A 171 33.77 -24.41 -2.09
CA LYS A 171 35.24 -24.29 -2.06
C LYS A 171 35.73 -24.19 -0.63
#